data_AF-A0A374VAA8-F1
#
_entry.id   AF-A0A374VAA8-F1
#
_cell.length_a   1.000
_cell.length_b   1.000
_cell.length_c   1.000
_cell.angle_alpha   90.00
_cell.angle_beta   90.00
_cell.angle_gamma   90.00
#
_symmetry.space_group_name_H-M   'P 1'
#
loop_
_entity.id
_entity.type
_entity.pdbx_description
1 polymer ?
#
loop_
_entity_poly.entity_id
_entity_poly.type
_entity_poly.pdbx_seq_one_letter_code
_entity_poly.pdbx_strand_id
1 'polypeptide(L)' 'MSALLPYPNHIEQREGTFSISANEQIVINSDELIFAANELQYICNQWFSIELPTGESGKIRLILNE' A
#
# COMPACT_ATOMS: atom_id res chain seq x y z
N MET A 1 -17.73 -1.04 -9.29
CA MET A 1 -16.44 -0.90 -9.99
C MET A 1 -15.91 0.50 -9.69
N SER A 2 -14.92 0.62 -8.82
CA SER A 2 -14.21 1.88 -8.60
C SER A 2 -13.27 2.14 -9.79
N ALA A 3 -13.54 3.17 -10.58
CA ALA A 3 -12.62 3.60 -11.64
C ALA A 3 -11.43 4.33 -11.00
N LEU A 4 -10.20 3.95 -11.37
CA LEU A 4 -9.00 4.70 -11.00
C LEU A 4 -9.05 6.06 -11.70
N LEU A 5 -9.09 7.15 -10.95
CA LEU A 5 -9.15 8.51 -11.47
C LEU A 5 -8.05 9.38 -10.81
N PRO A 6 -7.15 10.00 -11.59
CA PRO A 6 -6.98 9.81 -13.04
C PRO A 6 -6.57 8.36 -13.36
N TYR A 7 -6.94 7.90 -14.55
CA TYR A 7 -6.54 6.56 -14.99
C TYR A 7 -5.02 6.56 -15.19
N PRO A 8 -4.28 5.55 -14.68
CA PRO A 8 -2.87 5.41 -15.00
C PRO A 8 -2.67 5.37 -16.51
N ASN A 9 -1.63 6.05 -17.00
CA ASN A 9 -1.32 6.12 -18.43
C ASN A 9 -1.10 4.73 -19.07
N HIS A 10 -0.67 3.76 -18.27
CA HIS A 10 -0.44 2.38 -18.68
C HIS A 10 -0.69 1.43 -17.50
N ILE A 11 -1.45 0.36 -17.74
CA ILE A 11 -1.65 -0.74 -16.80
C ILE A 11 -1.37 -2.05 -17.55
N GLU A 12 -0.44 -2.83 -17.03
CA GLU A 12 -0.18 -4.21 -17.49
C GLU A 12 -0.66 -5.18 -16.40
N GLN A 13 -1.65 -6.01 -16.71
CA GLN A 13 -2.08 -7.07 -15.80
C GLN A 13 -1.18 -8.29 -15.98
N ARG A 14 -0.50 -8.69 -14.89
CA ARG A 14 0.32 -9.90 -14.86
C ARG A 14 -0.39 -11.03 -14.14
N GLU A 15 0.01 -12.27 -14.42
CA GLU A 15 -0.50 -13.43 -13.70
C GLU A 15 -0.04 -13.41 -12.23
N GLY A 16 -0.97 -13.69 -11.32
CA GLY A 16 -0.71 -13.76 -9.89
C GLY A 16 -1.91 -13.32 -9.06
N THR A 17 -1.80 -13.51 -7.75
CA THR A 17 -2.76 -13.00 -6.77
C THR A 17 -2.01 -12.34 -5.63
N PHE A 18 -2.42 -11.13 -5.28
CA PHE A 18 -1.91 -10.43 -4.11
C PHE A 18 -2.97 -10.48 -3.00
N SER A 19 -2.60 -10.97 -1.82
CA SER A 19 -3.47 -11.05 -0.66
C SER A 19 -2.83 -10.36 0.53
N ILE A 20 -3.60 -9.52 1.21
CA ILE A 20 -3.21 -8.83 2.45
C ILE A 20 -3.77 -9.64 3.63
N SER A 21 -2.97 -9.81 4.67
CA SER A 21 -3.39 -10.45 5.92
C SER A 21 -3.49 -9.42 7.04
N ALA A 22 -4.19 -9.76 8.14
CA ALA A 22 -4.33 -8.87 9.29
C ALA A 22 -3.00 -8.56 10.02
N ASN A 23 -1.95 -9.35 9.80
CA ASN A 23 -0.63 -9.15 10.41
C ASN A 23 0.36 -8.47 9.44
N GLU A 24 -0.14 -7.94 8.33
CA GLU A 24 0.70 -7.31 7.32
C GLU A 24 1.23 -5.96 7.83
N GLN A 25 2.47 -5.63 7.46
CA GLN A 25 3.09 -4.35 7.80
C GLN A 25 3.46 -3.57 6.53
N ILE A 26 3.49 -2.24 6.66
CA ILE A 26 4.01 -1.35 5.64
C ILE A 26 5.49 -1.11 5.92
N VAL A 27 6.34 -1.46 4.97
CA VAL A 27 7.78 -1.15 5.03
C VAL A 27 8.03 0.11 4.22
N ILE A 28 8.69 1.10 4.83
CA ILE A 28 9.10 2.35 4.17
C ILE A 28 10.61 2.43 4.12
N ASN A 29 11.18 2.89 3.00
CA ASN A 29 12.64 3.05 2.84
C ASN A 29 13.15 4.48 3.10
N SER A 30 12.23 5.44 3.27
CA SER A 30 12.55 6.86 3.44
C SER A 30 11.50 7.52 4.34
N ASP A 31 11.94 8.43 5.20
CA ASP A 31 11.06 9.23 6.06
C ASP A 31 10.12 10.14 5.25
N GLU A 32 10.50 10.48 4.01
CA GLU A 32 9.65 11.24 3.09
C GLU A 32 8.33 10.52 2.77
N LEU A 33 8.29 9.21 2.94
CA LEU A 33 7.11 8.38 2.68
C LEU A 33 6.21 8.16 3.90
N ILE A 34 6.54 8.73 5.07
CA ILE A 34 5.72 8.59 6.29
C ILE A 34 4.29 9.08 6.04
N PHE A 35 4.12 10.20 5.32
CA PHE A 35 2.80 10.69 4.96
C PHE A 35 2.00 9.67 4.15
N ALA A 36 2.61 9.09 3.11
CA ALA A 36 1.96 8.08 2.27
C ALA A 36 1.61 6.80 3.06
N ALA A 37 2.46 6.39 4.01
CA ALA A 37 2.18 5.27 4.89
C ALA A 37 0.97 5.52 5.80
N ASN A 38 0.86 6.71 6.39
CA ASN A 38 -0.26 7.09 7.25
C ASN A 38 -1.59 7.12 6.48
N GLU A 39 -1.58 7.67 5.27
CA GLU A 39 -2.78 7.68 4.42
C GLU A 39 -3.21 6.27 4.02
N LEU A 40 -2.25 5.39 3.70
CA LEU A 40 -2.54 4.00 3.39
C LEU A 40 -3.13 3.25 4.60
N GLN A 41 -2.59 3.47 5.80
CA GLN A 41 -3.14 2.94 7.05
C GLN A 41 -4.59 3.38 7.26
N TYR A 42 -4.85 4.67 7.09
CA TYR A 42 -6.17 5.25 7.26
C TYR A 42 -7.19 4.62 6.29
N ILE A 43 -6.87 4.56 5.00
CA ILE A 43 -7.76 3.99 3.98
C ILE A 43 -8.00 2.49 4.23
N CYS A 44 -6.96 1.74 4.56
CA CYS A 44 -7.09 0.30 4.80
C CYS A 44 -7.95 -0.01 6.03
N ASN A 45 -7.83 0.79 7.10
CA ASN A 45 -8.72 0.67 8.24
C ASN A 45 -10.17 1.02 7.86
N GLN A 46 -10.38 2.16 7.19
CA GLN A 46 -11.73 2.63 6.85
C GLN A 46 -12.48 1.69 5.90
N TRP A 47 -11.81 1.14 4.90
CA TRP A 47 -12.49 0.37 3.84
C TRP A 47 -12.49 -1.13 4.07
N PHE A 48 -11.47 -1.65 4.75
CA PHE A 48 -11.30 -3.09 4.94
C PHE A 48 -11.29 -3.51 6.40
N SER A 49 -11.33 -2.57 7.35
CA SER A 49 -11.20 -2.84 8.80
C SER A 49 -9.91 -3.63 9.13
N ILE A 50 -8.83 -3.32 8.40
CA ILE A 50 -7.50 -3.90 8.59
C ILE A 50 -6.57 -2.83 9.13
N GLU A 51 -5.85 -3.15 10.21
CA GLU A 51 -4.74 -2.34 10.71
C GLU A 51 -3.44 -2.77 10.03
N LEU A 52 -2.72 -1.83 9.43
CA LEU A 52 -1.47 -2.06 8.70
C LEU A 52 -0.31 -1.24 9.29
N PRO A 53 0.20 -1.58 10.47
CA PRO A 53 1.25 -0.80 11.11
C PRO A 53 2.50 -0.70 10.23
N THR A 54 3.30 0.35 10.41
CA THR A 54 4.65 0.37 9.84
C THR A 54 5.55 -0.60 10.60
N GLY A 55 6.52 -1.19 9.91
CA GLY A 55 7.44 -2.13 10.53
C GLY A 55 8.61 -2.52 9.64
N GLU A 56 9.40 -3.48 10.11
CA GLU A 56 10.64 -3.92 9.46
C GLU A 56 10.40 -5.00 8.40
N SER A 57 9.23 -5.66 8.41
CA SER A 57 8.94 -6.78 7.52
C SER A 57 7.50 -6.76 7.00
N GLY A 58 7.33 -6.79 5.69
CA GLY A 58 6.01 -6.82 5.06
C GLY A 58 6.07 -6.97 3.55
N LYS A 59 4.92 -7.31 2.97
CA LYS A 59 4.69 -7.43 1.52
C LYS A 59 4.40 -6.07 0.88
N ILE A 60 3.87 -5.12 1.63
CA ILE A 60 3.62 -3.76 1.15
C ILE A 60 4.88 -2.93 1.42
N ARG A 61 5.50 -2.42 0.35
CA ARG A 61 6.72 -1.63 0.42
C ARG A 61 6.52 -0.30 -0.29
N LEU A 62 6.71 0.80 0.43
CA LEU A 62 6.79 2.13 -0.16
C LEU A 62 8.27 2.44 -0.39
N ILE A 63 8.62 2.65 -1.66
CA ILE A 63 10.00 2.82 -2.08
C ILE A 63 10.08 4.13 -2.87
N LEU A 64 10.88 5.06 -2.36
CA LEU A 64 11.33 6.22 -3.11
C LEU A 64 12.68 5.87 -3.71
N ASN A 65 12.74 5.81 -5.04
CA ASN A 65 14.00 5.68 -5.76
C ASN A 65 14.53 7.09 -6.01
N GLU A 66 15.76 7.36 -5.59
CA GLU A 66 16.52 8.56 -5.96
C GLU A 66 17.00 8.49 -7.43
#